data_AF-A0A9P0LUT9-F1
#
_entry.id   AF-A0A9P0LUT9-F1
#
_cell.length_a   1.000
_cell.length_b   1.000
_cell.length_c   1.000
_cell.angle_alpha   90.00
_cell.angle_beta   90.00
_cell.angle_gamma   90.00
#
_symmetry.space_group_name_H-M   'P 1'
#
loop_
_entity.id
_entity.type
_entity.pdbx_description
1 polymer ?
#
loop_
_entity_poly.entity_id
_entity_poly.type
_entity_poly.pdbx_seq_one_letter_code
_entity_poly.pdbx_strand_id
1 'polypeptide(L)'
;MFQPKSQSQAASARKWKGVARMLQMLFFGNNLFNNIVIIVLAIVKGEKLILAAHKPSMVHWKVFFVYQAVMCTYSANMATVYATLLTSLMIEVIIQLRLIEETLQYTTDSDGLKRCIERHAQVLL
;
A
#
# COMPACT_ATOMS: atom_id res chain seq x y z
N MET A 1 -24.69 21.32 -4.92
CA MET A 1 -23.88 21.95 -3.85
C MET A 1 -23.07 20.85 -3.17
N PHE A 2 -21.74 20.96 -3.14
CA PHE A 2 -20.89 20.09 -2.31
C PHE A 2 -21.23 20.41 -0.85
N GLN A 3 -21.97 19.54 -0.16
CA GLN A 3 -22.09 19.67 1.28
C GLN A 3 -20.73 19.30 1.90
N PRO A 4 -20.14 20.17 2.73
CA PRO A 4 -18.91 19.85 3.41
C PRO A 4 -19.13 18.61 4.31
N LYS A 5 -18.16 17.70 4.33
CA LYS A 5 -18.15 16.54 5.23
C LYS A 5 -18.44 17.01 6.66
N SER A 6 -19.32 16.30 7.37
CA SER A 6 -19.59 16.64 8.77
C SER A 6 -18.30 16.52 9.61
N GLN A 7 -18.23 17.22 10.75
CA GLN A 7 -17.05 17.14 11.62
C GLN A 7 -16.75 15.70 12.08
N SER A 8 -17.77 14.86 12.29
CA SER A 8 -17.59 13.44 12.63
C SER A 8 -16.94 12.65 11.49
N GLN A 9 -17.36 12.92 10.25
CA GLN A 9 -16.82 12.29 9.04
C GLN A 9 -15.37 12.71 8.78
N ALA A 10 -15.04 13.97 9.02
CA ALA A 10 -13.67 14.47 8.93
C ALA A 10 -12.76 13.84 9.99
N ALA A 11 -13.24 13.67 11.23
CA ALA A 11 -12.50 13.03 12.31
C ALA A 11 -12.27 11.53 12.06
N SER A 12 -13.30 10.81 11.59
CA SER A 12 -13.21 9.40 11.22
C SER A 12 -12.22 9.19 10.07
N ALA A 13 -12.31 10.00 9.01
CA ALA A 13 -11.37 9.96 7.89
C ALA A 13 -9.93 10.26 8.33
N ARG A 14 -9.71 11.20 9.26
CA ARG A 14 -8.37 11.47 9.81
C ARG A 14 -7.83 10.27 10.59
N LYS A 15 -8.65 9.61 11.42
CA LYS A 15 -8.23 8.43 12.17
C LYS A 15 -7.78 7.31 11.23
N TRP A 16 -8.59 6.99 10.22
CA TRP A 16 -8.26 5.95 9.25
C TRP A 16 -7.05 6.30 8.39
N LYS A 17 -6.89 7.56 7.97
CA LYS A 17 -5.65 8.02 7.29
C LYS A 17 -4.42 7.90 8.19
N GLY A 18 -4.56 8.11 9.49
CA GLY A 18 -3.50 7.88 10.47
C GLY A 18 -3.07 6.40 10.52
N VAL A 19 -4.04 5.49 10.59
CA VAL A 19 -3.79 4.04 10.53
C VAL A 19 -3.15 3.64 9.20
N ALA A 20 -3.61 4.20 8.07
CA ALA A 20 -3.00 4.01 6.75
C ALA A 20 -1.50 4.29 6.79
N ARG A 21 -1.15 5.49 7.29
CA ARG A 21 0.22 5.97 7.33
C ARG A 21 1.07 5.10 8.25
N MET A 22 0.53 4.63 9.37
CA MET A 22 1.24 3.72 10.27
C MET A 22 1.54 2.38 9.59
N LEU A 23 0.55 1.78 8.91
CA LEU A 23 0.74 0.54 8.15
C LEU A 23 1.75 0.71 7.02
N GLN A 24 1.66 1.82 6.28
CA GLN A 24 2.63 2.17 5.23
C GLN A 24 4.04 2.27 5.80
N MET A 25 4.23 3.01 6.91
CA MET A 25 5.55 3.14 7.55
C MET A 25 6.10 1.80 8.03
N LEU A 26 5.26 0.95 8.64
CA LEU A 26 5.67 -0.39 9.06
C LEU A 26 6.11 -1.26 7.86
N PHE A 27 5.33 -1.27 6.78
CA PHE A 27 5.66 -2.03 5.58
C PHE A 27 6.94 -1.53 4.90
N PHE A 28 7.06 -0.21 4.69
CA PHE A 28 8.28 0.40 4.14
C PHE A 28 9.50 0.12 5.01
N GLY A 29 9.39 0.34 6.31
CA GLY A 29 10.47 0.10 7.26
C GLY A 29 10.93 -1.35 7.27
N ASN A 30 9.98 -2.29 7.33
CA ASN A 30 10.28 -3.73 7.37
C ASN A 30 10.92 -4.22 6.05
N ASN A 31 10.42 -3.77 4.90
CA ASN A 31 11.01 -4.13 3.60
C ASN A 31 12.40 -3.54 3.40
N LEU A 32 12.61 -2.29 3.83
CA LEU A 32 13.94 -1.65 3.77
C LEU A 32 14.94 -2.40 4.66
N PHE A 33 14.54 -2.69 5.90
CA PHE A 33 15.37 -3.43 6.84
C PHE A 33 15.75 -4.82 6.31
N ASN A 34 14.77 -5.60 5.83
CA ASN A 34 15.01 -6.93 5.29
C ASN A 34 15.97 -6.93 4.09
N ASN A 35 15.85 -5.95 3.18
CA ASN A 35 16.77 -5.84 2.05
C ASN A 35 18.21 -5.57 2.50
N ILE A 36 18.41 -4.64 3.44
CA ILE A 36 19.74 -4.34 3.97
C ILE A 36 20.31 -5.58 4.66
N VAL A 37 19.52 -6.24 5.51
CA VAL A 37 19.96 -7.44 6.24
C VAL A 37 20.34 -8.57 5.29
N ILE A 38 19.56 -8.83 4.23
CA ILE A 38 19.89 -9.86 3.24
C ILE A 38 21.21 -9.57 2.53
N ILE A 39 21.44 -8.32 2.11
CA ILE A 39 22.68 -7.91 1.44
C ILE A 39 23.87 -8.05 2.39
N VAL A 40 23.74 -7.57 3.62
CA VAL A 40 24.81 -7.66 4.64
C VAL A 40 25.12 -9.11 4.98
N LEU A 41 24.09 -9.95 5.19
CA LEU A 41 24.28 -11.37 5.48
C LEU A 41 24.98 -12.10 4.33
N ALA A 42 24.64 -11.78 3.08
CA ALA A 42 25.32 -12.35 1.91
C ALA A 42 26.81 -11.98 1.89
N ILE A 43 27.15 -10.72 2.22
CA ILE A 43 28.54 -10.25 2.30
C ILE A 43 29.29 -10.96 3.45
N VAL A 44 28.70 -11.01 4.65
CA VAL A 44 29.32 -11.63 5.84
C VAL A 44 29.59 -13.12 5.62
N LYS A 45 28.70 -13.82 4.90
CA LYS A 45 28.86 -15.24 4.57
C LYS A 45 29.79 -15.49 3.37
N GLY A 46 30.25 -14.45 2.68
CA GLY A 46 31.06 -14.58 1.48
C GLY A 46 30.30 -15.15 0.28
N GLU A 47 28.97 -15.02 0.27
CA GLU A 47 28.11 -15.52 -0.79
C GLU A 47 28.32 -14.73 -2.08
N LYS A 48 28.44 -15.44 -3.20
CA LYS A 48 28.59 -14.83 -4.54
C LYS A 48 27.25 -14.47 -5.18
N LEU A 49 26.16 -14.87 -4.55
CA LEU A 49 24.78 -14.75 -5.02
C LEU A 49 23.91 -14.33 -3.82
N ILE A 50 22.89 -13.51 -4.05
CA ILE A 50 22.02 -13.03 -2.98
C ILE A 50 20.75 -13.89 -2.93
N LEU A 51 20.13 -14.10 -4.09
CA LEU A 51 18.83 -14.78 -4.21
C LEU A 51 18.78 -15.77 -5.37
N ALA A 52 19.61 -15.61 -6.40
CA ALA A 52 19.63 -16.50 -7.55
C ALA A 52 20.39 -17.81 -7.25
N ALA A 53 19.80 -18.95 -7.62
CA ALA A 53 20.45 -20.25 -7.51
C ALA A 53 21.55 -20.48 -8.57
N HIS A 54 21.57 -19.68 -9.64
CA HIS A 54 22.54 -19.81 -10.74
C HIS A 54 23.00 -18.45 -11.29
N LYS A 55 24.29 -18.36 -11.65
CA LYS A 55 24.91 -17.22 -12.33
C LYS A 55 25.03 -17.52 -13.83
N PRO A 56 24.55 -16.66 -14.73
CA PRO A 56 24.82 -16.80 -16.16
C PRO A 56 26.33 -16.91 -16.43
N SER A 57 26.75 -17.90 -17.21
CA SER A 57 28.17 -18.21 -17.46
C SER A 57 28.97 -17.02 -17.99
N MET A 58 28.32 -16.20 -18.84
CA MET A 58 28.89 -15.02 -19.51
C MET A 58 29.14 -13.81 -18.60
N VAL A 59 28.60 -13.78 -17.38
CA VAL A 59 28.61 -12.57 -16.53
C VAL A 59 29.53 -12.75 -15.34
N HIS A 60 30.40 -11.78 -15.03
CA HIS A 60 31.26 -11.84 -13.85
C HIS A 60 30.44 -11.78 -12.55
N TRP A 61 30.81 -12.57 -11.53
CA TRP A 61 30.00 -12.74 -10.32
C TRP A 61 29.75 -11.41 -9.57
N LYS A 62 30.74 -10.51 -9.52
CA LYS A 62 30.58 -9.17 -8.90
C LYS A 62 29.48 -8.35 -9.57
N VAL A 63 29.44 -8.36 -10.91
CA VAL A 63 28.44 -7.63 -11.69
C VAL A 63 27.06 -8.24 -11.45
N PHE A 64 26.98 -9.57 -11.44
CA PHE A 64 25.74 -10.28 -11.19
C PHE A 64 25.23 -10.11 -9.73
N PHE A 65 26.13 -9.97 -8.77
CA PHE A 65 25.80 -9.67 -7.38
C PHE A 65 25.19 -8.27 -7.24
N VAL A 66 25.82 -7.25 -7.84
CA VAL A 66 25.28 -5.88 -7.86
C VAL A 66 23.92 -5.84 -8.55
N TYR A 67 23.77 -6.52 -9.69
CA TYR A 67 22.48 -6.64 -10.37
C TYR A 67 21.40 -7.25 -9.46
N GLN A 68 21.71 -8.34 -8.76
CA GLN A 68 20.77 -8.94 -7.81
C GLN A 68 20.39 -7.95 -6.69
N ALA A 69 21.37 -7.24 -6.10
CA ALA A 69 21.08 -6.26 -5.05
C ALA A 69 20.12 -5.17 -5.53
N VAL A 70 20.32 -4.67 -6.74
CA VAL A 70 19.43 -3.68 -7.37
C VAL A 70 18.04 -4.27 -7.61
N MET A 71 17.95 -5.47 -8.19
CA MET A 71 16.66 -6.12 -8.49
C MET A 71 15.87 -6.48 -7.22
N CYS A 72 16.54 -6.88 -6.13
CA CYS A 72 15.90 -7.14 -4.84
C CYS A 72 15.33 -5.85 -4.24
N THR A 73 16.13 -4.78 -4.30
CA THR A 73 15.70 -3.45 -3.85
C THR A 73 14.49 -2.96 -4.66
N TYR A 74 14.56 -3.08 -5.98
CA TYR A 74 13.46 -2.72 -6.88
C TYR A 74 12.19 -3.53 -6.60
N SER A 75 12.31 -4.84 -6.46
CA SER A 75 11.15 -5.73 -6.23
C SER A 75 10.46 -5.43 -4.90
N ALA A 76 11.23 -5.21 -3.83
CA ALA A 76 10.67 -4.81 -2.55
C ALA A 76 10.03 -3.42 -2.59
N ASN A 77 10.62 -2.48 -3.33
CA ASN A 77 10.03 -1.16 -3.51
C ASN A 77 8.69 -1.25 -4.25
N MET A 78 8.63 -2.01 -5.34
CA MET A 78 7.39 -2.26 -6.08
C MET A 78 6.33 -2.92 -5.19
N ALA A 79 6.68 -3.97 -4.45
CA ALA A 79 5.77 -4.61 -3.51
C ALA A 79 5.21 -3.61 -2.49
N THR A 80 6.05 -2.71 -2.00
CA THR A 80 5.63 -1.69 -1.02
C THR A 80 4.73 -0.62 -1.63
N VAL A 81 4.99 -0.20 -2.87
CA VAL A 81 4.11 0.70 -3.63
C VAL A 81 2.73 0.07 -3.81
N TYR A 82 2.65 -1.19 -4.25
CA TYR A 82 1.38 -1.89 -4.40
C TYR A 82 0.64 -2.06 -3.07
N ALA A 83 1.33 -2.47 -2.00
CA ALA A 83 0.73 -2.59 -0.67
C ALA A 83 0.18 -1.24 -0.17
N THR A 84 0.90 -0.15 -0.43
CA THR A 84 0.53 1.22 -0.06
C THR A 84 -0.70 1.70 -0.83
N LEU A 85 -0.74 1.46 -2.15
CA LEU A 85 -1.90 1.79 -3.00
C LEU A 85 -3.14 1.01 -2.56
N LEU A 86 -3.01 -0.31 -2.37
CA LEU A 86 -4.10 -1.16 -1.91
C LEU A 86 -4.62 -0.71 -0.54
N THR A 87 -3.72 -0.40 0.40
CA THR A 87 -4.09 0.08 1.74
C THR A 87 -4.82 1.42 1.66
N SER A 88 -4.37 2.33 0.79
CA SER A 88 -5.03 3.62 0.58
C SER A 88 -6.44 3.44 0.02
N LEU A 89 -6.59 2.58 -1.00
CA LEU A 89 -7.89 2.27 -1.61
C LEU A 89 -8.85 1.67 -0.58
N MET A 90 -8.41 0.68 0.20
CA MET A 90 -9.23 0.06 1.24
C MET A 90 -9.71 1.07 2.27
N ILE A 91 -8.87 2.04 2.63
CA ILE A 91 -9.25 3.08 3.59
C ILE A 91 -10.24 4.06 3.00
N GLU A 92 -10.10 4.42 1.73
CA GLU A 92 -11.11 5.21 1.03
C GLU A 92 -12.45 4.47 0.98
N VAL A 93 -12.45 3.17 0.67
CA VAL A 93 -13.65 2.33 0.69
C VAL A 93 -14.28 2.28 2.09
N ILE A 94 -13.50 2.11 3.15
CA ILE A 94 -14.02 2.12 4.54
C ILE A 94 -14.66 3.47 4.89
N ILE A 95 -14.03 4.58 4.51
CA ILE A 95 -14.58 5.92 4.73
C ILE A 95 -15.90 6.07 3.96
N GLN A 96 -15.93 5.63 2.71
CA GLN A 96 -17.12 5.68 1.86
C GLN A 96 -18.28 4.83 2.41
N LEU A 97 -18.01 3.60 2.85
CA LEU A 97 -19.01 2.73 3.47
C LEU A 97 -19.60 3.36 4.74
N ARG A 98 -18.75 3.97 5.59
CA ARG A 98 -19.20 4.71 6.78
C ARG A 98 -20.12 5.88 6.43
N LEU A 99 -19.82 6.61 5.35
CA LEU A 99 -20.65 7.72 4.88
C LEU A 99 -22.02 7.22 4.40
N ILE A 100 -22.05 6.10 3.69
CA ILE A 100 -23.30 5.47 3.23
C ILE A 100 -24.13 5.00 4.43
N GLU A 101 -23.50 4.33 5.41
CA GLU A 101 -24.15 3.85 6.63
C GLU A 101 -24.79 4.99 7.45
N GLU A 102 -24.04 6.08 7.69
CA GLU A 102 -24.58 7.28 8.35
C GLU A 102 -25.75 7.87 7.55
N THR A 103 -25.62 7.98 6.22
CA THR A 103 -26.71 8.52 5.37
C THR A 103 -27.95 7.64 5.42
N LEU A 104 -27.80 6.31 5.43
CA LEU A 104 -28.89 5.35 5.55
C LEU A 104 -29.65 5.47 6.87
N GLN A 105 -28.93 5.71 7.98
CA GLN A 105 -29.55 5.88 9.30
C GLN A 105 -30.44 7.12 9.38
N TYR A 106 -30.17 8.17 8.58
CA TYR A 106 -30.94 9.40 8.56
C TYR A 106 -31.96 9.50 7.40
N THR A 107 -31.95 8.58 6.44
CA THR A 107 -32.75 8.70 5.22
C THR A 107 -33.87 7.66 5.18
N THR A 108 -35.12 8.12 5.28
CA THR A 108 -36.34 7.31 5.05
C THR A 108 -36.68 7.16 3.56
N ASP A 109 -35.93 7.82 2.67
CA ASP A 109 -36.25 8.04 1.26
C ASP A 109 -35.30 7.29 0.29
N SER A 110 -35.83 6.39 -0.53
CA SER A 110 -35.04 5.45 -1.35
C SER A 110 -34.26 6.12 -2.48
N ASP A 111 -34.71 7.27 -2.96
CA ASP A 111 -34.09 7.96 -4.11
C ASP A 111 -32.80 8.69 -3.75
N GLY A 112 -32.70 9.21 -2.52
CA GLY A 112 -31.47 9.80 -2.00
C GLY A 112 -30.35 8.75 -1.86
N LEU A 113 -30.72 7.54 -1.44
CA LEU A 113 -29.81 6.41 -1.30
C LEU A 113 -29.26 5.97 -2.67
N LYS A 114 -30.13 5.86 -3.68
CA LYS A 114 -29.75 5.42 -5.04
C LYS A 114 -28.72 6.36 -5.67
N ARG A 115 -28.91 7.67 -5.55
CA ARG A 115 -27.93 8.68 -6.03
C ARG A 115 -26.62 8.67 -5.24
N CYS A 116 -26.67 8.35 -3.94
CA CYS A 116 -25.46 8.24 -3.12
C CYS A 116 -24.61 7.04 -3.53
N ILE A 117 -25.25 5.89 -3.77
CA ILE A 117 -24.59 4.67 -4.26
C ILE A 117 -24.02 4.88 -5.66
N GLU A 118 -24.76 5.49 -6.59
CA GLU A 118 -24.26 5.78 -7.95
C GLU A 118 -23.02 6.69 -7.93
N ARG A 119 -23.00 7.72 -7.08
CA ARG A 119 -21.81 8.57 -6.91
C ARG A 119 -20.61 7.83 -6.34
N HIS A 120 -20.82 6.90 -5.42
CA HIS A 120 -19.75 6.11 -4.84
C HIS A 120 -19.23 5.05 -5.81
N ALA A 121 -20.11 4.45 -6.60
CA ALA A 121 -19.75 3.53 -7.67
C ALA A 121 -18.88 4.20 -8.75
N GLN A 122 -19.12 5.48 -9.07
CA GLN A 122 -18.28 6.26 -10.00
C GLN A 122 -16.86 6.58 -9.48
N VAL A 123 -16.59 6.43 -8.18
CA VAL A 123 -15.24 6.62 -7.62
C VAL A 123 -14.48 5.29 -7.59
N LEU A 124 -15.20 4.17 -7.66
CA LEU A 124 -14.66 2.81 -7.65
C LEU A 124 -14.39 2.24 -9.07
N LEU A 125 -15.05 2.79 -10.10
CA LEU A 125 -14.87 2.51 -11.53
C LEU A 125 -13.94 3.54 -12.19
#